data_AF-A0A1Z4NPN7-F1
#
_entry.id   AF-A0A1Z4NPN7-F1
#
_cell.length_a   1.000
_cell.length_b   1.000
_cell.length_c   1.000
_cell.angle_alpha   90.00
_cell.angle_beta   90.00
_cell.angle_gamma   90.00
#
_symmetry.space_group_name_H-M   'P 1'
#
loop_
_entity.id
_entity.type
_entity.pdbx_description
1 polymer ?
#
loop_
_entity_poly.entity_id
_entity_poly.type
_entity_poly.pdbx_seq_one_letter_code
_entity_poly.pdbx_strand_id
1 'polypeptide(L)'
;MVYKSVISTTSSFEEENLEKQPVLAWLAIGALILFSIAGIASGAGSLFRPGYVLLSFAVGAFLYLRYPIMYIGFAWWSWFVTPLLSRMIDLRAGFDDTRFILVAPFAVSLITLHGCLKYLPRAYREGGLPFALGLLGLFYGFLVGLIHTSPINAVRSLLDWLTPVSFSLYLFTNWRNYPKYRDNFQRVFLWAVLLTGIYGVIQYLVAPEWDRFWLISTKLGSMGEPEPLKIRVWSTMASPGPFAVMMMSGLLLLFNTRSPLGIPAAAVGYLSFLLSMVRVMWGCWLFAVISMFTSIRPKMQMRLIISALIIGMCVVPLSTMEPFGDVITDRLESFTNLERDNSAQVRQKIYEDGLNAALSNVLGSGIGNTFVFDEKENRWISIVVDSGIIDTFITLGWLGAIPYVSGLFLLLIKVLQIEEIRFDPFIASSRAIGIGCVLGIPIFTIMIGLSGMFMWGFLAIALAGQKYYQQYYQQSYQEYYQQYYFQQTSQTPK
;
A
#
# COMPACT_ATOMS: atom_id res chain seq x y z
N MET A 1 35.22 12.78 -18.30
CA MET A 1 34.80 14.09 -18.88
C MET A 1 33.42 14.03 -19.53
N VAL A 2 33.07 12.97 -20.28
CA VAL A 2 31.73 12.79 -20.93
C VAL A 2 30.55 12.81 -19.94
N TYR A 3 30.77 12.40 -18.68
CA TYR A 3 29.75 12.38 -17.63
C TYR A 3 29.26 13.77 -17.19
N LYS A 4 30.04 14.84 -17.41
CA LYS A 4 29.67 16.21 -17.00
C LYS A 4 29.02 17.04 -18.10
N SER A 5 29.35 16.77 -19.37
CA SER A 5 28.86 17.60 -20.50
C SER A 5 27.47 17.22 -20.98
N VAL A 6 27.02 15.98 -20.76
CA VAL A 6 25.66 15.55 -21.15
C VAL A 6 24.61 16.01 -20.13
N ILE A 7 25.01 16.17 -18.86
CA ILE A 7 24.16 16.73 -17.80
C ILE A 7 23.80 18.19 -18.10
N SER A 8 24.69 18.98 -18.71
CA SER A 8 24.44 20.39 -19.02
C SER A 8 23.54 20.64 -20.24
N THR A 9 23.45 19.70 -21.19
CA THR A 9 22.63 19.86 -22.40
C THR A 9 21.23 19.27 -22.24
N THR A 10 21.05 18.30 -21.35
CA THR A 10 19.72 17.88 -20.90
C THR A 10 19.13 18.81 -19.85
N SER A 11 19.96 19.47 -19.04
CA SER A 11 19.48 20.49 -18.10
C SER A 11 18.86 21.68 -18.83
N SER A 12 19.42 22.14 -19.95
CA SER A 12 18.96 23.37 -20.63
C SER A 12 17.63 23.23 -21.38
N PHE A 13 17.26 22.02 -21.86
CA PHE A 13 15.93 21.77 -22.43
C PHE A 13 14.89 21.35 -21.38
N GLU A 14 15.31 20.87 -20.20
CA GLU A 14 14.40 20.61 -19.06
C GLU A 14 14.21 21.84 -18.15
N GLU A 15 15.15 22.78 -18.13
CA GLU A 15 15.09 24.04 -17.35
C GLU A 15 14.03 25.01 -17.87
N GLU A 16 13.60 24.89 -19.13
CA GLU A 16 12.58 25.79 -19.71
C GLU A 16 11.15 25.45 -19.24
N ASN A 17 10.93 24.32 -18.57
CA ASN A 17 9.76 24.12 -17.70
C ASN A 17 10.10 24.53 -16.25
N LEU A 18 10.58 25.76 -16.13
CA LEU A 18 10.81 26.47 -14.89
C LEU A 18 9.69 26.17 -13.89
N GLU A 19 10.12 25.69 -12.73
CA GLU A 19 9.37 25.52 -11.49
C GLU A 19 8.28 26.58 -11.33
N LYS A 20 7.05 26.29 -11.77
CA LYS A 20 5.89 26.88 -11.12
C LYS A 20 5.95 26.36 -9.70
N GLN A 21 6.49 27.16 -8.78
CA GLN A 21 6.52 26.87 -7.36
C GLN A 21 5.16 26.25 -6.99
N PRO A 22 5.13 25.12 -6.28
CA PRO A 22 3.90 24.37 -6.02
C PRO A 22 2.99 25.08 -5.01
N VAL A 23 3.01 26.41 -4.94
CA VAL A 23 2.21 27.25 -4.05
C VAL A 23 0.73 26.90 -4.23
N LEU A 24 0.22 26.84 -5.46
CA LEU A 24 -1.18 26.48 -5.71
C LEU A 24 -1.52 25.06 -5.23
N ALA A 25 -0.59 24.11 -5.36
CA ALA A 25 -0.77 22.75 -4.87
C ALA A 25 -0.83 22.71 -3.34
N TRP A 26 0.09 23.39 -2.67
CA TRP A 26 0.11 23.50 -1.20
C TRP A 26 -1.07 24.29 -0.66
N LEU A 27 -1.54 25.33 -1.36
CA LEU A 27 -2.75 26.06 -0.99
C LEU A 27 -3.99 25.17 -1.09
N ALA A 28 -4.12 24.36 -2.15
CA ALA A 28 -5.23 23.42 -2.30
C ALA A 28 -5.22 22.36 -1.18
N ILE A 29 -4.06 21.77 -0.87
CA ILE A 29 -3.91 20.82 0.24
C ILE A 29 -4.18 21.52 1.58
N GLY A 30 -3.65 22.73 1.79
CA GLY A 30 -3.85 23.53 2.99
C GLY A 30 -5.32 23.87 3.22
N ALA A 31 -6.06 24.21 2.16
CA ALA A 31 -7.49 24.46 2.24
C ALA A 31 -8.26 23.20 2.69
N LEU A 32 -7.91 22.01 2.18
CA LEU A 32 -8.50 20.75 2.63
C LEU A 32 -8.16 20.43 4.11
N ILE A 33 -6.94 20.73 4.55
CA ILE A 33 -6.53 20.57 5.94
C ILE A 33 -7.35 21.50 6.84
N LEU A 34 -7.48 22.78 6.47
CA LEU A 34 -8.29 23.75 7.22
C LEU A 34 -9.76 23.32 7.26
N PHE A 35 -10.32 22.83 6.15
CA PHE A 35 -11.67 22.27 6.10
C PHE A 35 -11.81 21.07 7.05
N SER A 36 -10.84 20.16 7.07
CA SER A 36 -10.83 19.01 7.98
C SER A 36 -10.79 19.44 9.45
N ILE A 37 -9.95 20.42 9.80
CA ILE A 37 -9.86 20.97 11.16
C ILE A 37 -11.18 21.61 11.57
N ALA A 38 -11.81 22.39 10.70
CA ALA A 38 -13.13 22.97 10.94
C ALA A 38 -14.21 21.89 11.14
N GLY A 39 -14.12 20.78 10.40
CA GLY A 39 -15.01 19.63 10.56
C GLY A 39 -14.88 18.95 11.91
N ILE A 40 -13.64 18.78 12.39
CA ILE A 40 -13.36 18.26 13.73
C ILE A 40 -13.90 19.20 14.81
N ALA A 41 -13.79 20.52 14.64
CA ALA A 41 -14.20 21.48 15.67
C ALA A 41 -15.72 21.71 15.76
N SER A 42 -16.44 21.64 14.64
CA SER A 42 -17.85 22.10 14.55
C SER A 42 -18.89 21.05 14.91
N GLY A 43 -18.57 19.75 14.87
CA GLY A 43 -19.54 18.65 15.09
C GLY A 43 -20.60 18.50 13.99
N ALA A 44 -20.51 19.23 12.88
CA ALA A 44 -21.50 19.20 11.79
C ALA A 44 -21.25 18.05 10.79
N GLY A 45 -21.27 16.80 11.27
CA GLY A 45 -20.88 15.63 10.47
C GLY A 45 -21.64 15.45 9.16
N SER A 46 -22.92 15.84 9.08
CA SER A 46 -23.73 15.73 7.86
C SER A 46 -23.18 16.54 6.69
N LEU A 47 -22.55 17.69 6.95
CA LEU A 47 -21.93 18.54 5.94
C LEU A 47 -20.48 18.11 5.67
N PHE A 48 -19.72 17.85 6.73
CA PHE A 48 -18.28 17.60 6.62
C PHE A 48 -17.96 16.23 6.03
N ARG A 49 -18.78 15.19 6.28
CA ARG A 49 -18.57 13.85 5.70
C ARG A 49 -18.57 13.89 4.16
N PRO A 50 -19.64 14.33 3.48
CA PRO A 50 -19.64 14.44 2.03
C PRO A 50 -18.72 15.55 1.51
N GLY A 51 -18.62 16.67 2.23
CA GLY A 51 -17.73 17.77 1.86
C GLY A 51 -16.26 17.33 1.79
N TYR A 52 -15.78 16.53 2.76
CA TYR A 52 -14.42 16.02 2.77
C TYR A 52 -14.15 15.09 1.59
N VAL A 53 -15.10 14.20 1.24
CA VAL A 53 -14.97 13.31 0.07
C VAL A 53 -14.86 14.11 -1.22
N LEU A 54 -15.77 15.08 -1.43
CA LEU A 54 -15.78 15.92 -2.63
C LEU A 54 -14.53 16.80 -2.76
N LEU A 55 -14.12 17.46 -1.68
CA LEU A 55 -12.94 18.31 -1.67
C LEU A 55 -11.66 17.49 -1.84
N SER A 56 -11.56 16.32 -1.20
CA SER A 56 -10.41 15.42 -1.39
C SER A 56 -10.29 14.98 -2.85
N PHE A 57 -11.41 14.60 -3.48
CA PHE A 57 -11.44 14.27 -4.90
C PHE A 57 -11.05 15.47 -5.78
N ALA A 58 -11.58 16.66 -5.53
CA ALA A 58 -11.26 17.87 -6.29
C ALA A 58 -9.77 18.25 -6.20
N VAL A 59 -9.19 18.22 -4.98
CA VAL A 59 -7.75 18.43 -4.76
C VAL A 59 -6.94 17.35 -5.46
N GLY A 60 -7.34 16.08 -5.32
CA GLY A 60 -6.72 14.95 -6.01
C GLY A 60 -6.71 15.14 -7.53
N ALA A 61 -7.82 15.55 -8.12
CA ALA A 61 -7.95 15.77 -9.57
C ALA A 61 -7.09 16.94 -10.04
N PHE A 62 -7.08 18.04 -9.29
CA PHE A 62 -6.22 19.18 -9.55
C PHE A 62 -4.73 18.80 -9.53
N LEU A 63 -4.29 18.05 -8.51
CA LEU A 63 -2.92 17.57 -8.39
C LEU A 63 -2.59 16.56 -9.49
N TYR A 64 -3.50 15.66 -9.83
CA TYR A 64 -3.28 14.66 -10.87
C TYR A 64 -3.00 15.32 -12.23
N LEU A 65 -3.75 16.37 -12.57
CA LEU A 65 -3.62 17.06 -13.86
C LEU A 65 -2.40 17.99 -13.93
N ARG A 66 -2.02 18.64 -12.83
CA ARG A 66 -0.99 19.70 -12.84
C ARG A 66 0.30 19.35 -12.11
N TYR A 67 0.24 18.50 -11.09
CA TYR A 67 1.34 18.17 -10.17
C TYR A 67 1.38 16.67 -9.86
N PRO A 68 1.64 15.79 -10.86
CA PRO A 68 1.48 14.34 -10.73
C PRO A 68 2.35 13.70 -9.63
N ILE A 69 3.53 14.27 -9.33
CA ILE A 69 4.36 13.78 -8.22
C ILE A 69 3.69 14.06 -6.87
N MET A 70 3.14 15.27 -6.67
CA MET A 70 2.43 15.63 -5.44
C MET A 70 1.12 14.87 -5.29
N TYR A 71 0.44 14.56 -6.40
CA TYR A 71 -0.74 13.70 -6.39
C TYR A 71 -0.46 12.34 -5.76
N ILE A 72 0.64 11.68 -6.12
CA ILE A 72 1.02 10.37 -5.53
C ILE A 72 1.23 10.49 -4.02
N GLY A 73 1.92 11.54 -3.57
CA GLY A 73 2.10 11.79 -2.15
C GLY A 73 0.76 12.03 -1.44
N PHE A 74 -0.11 12.84 -2.04
CA PHE A 74 -1.45 13.11 -1.55
C PHE A 74 -2.32 11.86 -1.49
N ALA A 75 -2.26 10.98 -2.50
CA ALA A 75 -3.00 9.72 -2.51
C ALA A 75 -2.59 8.84 -1.31
N TRP A 76 -1.29 8.65 -1.07
CA TRP A 76 -0.82 7.91 0.12
C TRP A 76 -1.27 8.55 1.43
N TRP A 77 -1.11 9.87 1.59
CA TRP A 77 -1.56 10.58 2.79
C TRP A 77 -3.07 10.48 3.01
N SER A 78 -3.86 10.49 1.92
CA SER A 78 -5.32 10.32 2.01
C SER A 78 -5.67 8.97 2.64
N TRP A 79 -4.95 7.90 2.29
CA TRP A 79 -5.12 6.59 2.91
C TRP A 79 -4.69 6.56 4.37
N PHE A 80 -3.60 7.26 4.70
CA PHE A 80 -3.01 7.22 6.03
C PHE A 80 -3.77 8.02 7.07
N VAL A 81 -4.46 9.10 6.65
CA VAL A 81 -5.02 10.09 7.58
C VAL A 81 -6.54 10.02 7.64
N THR A 82 -7.21 9.66 6.54
CA THR A 82 -8.69 9.69 6.48
C THR A 82 -9.38 8.87 7.57
N PRO A 83 -8.92 7.66 7.95
CA PRO A 83 -9.59 6.91 9.02
C PRO A 83 -9.48 7.60 10.39
N LEU A 84 -8.34 8.23 10.72
CA LEU A 84 -8.22 9.05 11.92
C LEU A 84 -9.18 10.24 11.89
N LEU A 85 -9.23 10.97 10.76
CA LEU A 85 -10.15 12.11 10.60
C LEU A 85 -11.61 11.70 10.80
N SER A 86 -12.01 10.54 10.25
CA SER A 86 -13.35 9.99 10.48
C SER A 86 -13.63 9.84 11.97
N ARG A 87 -12.72 9.21 12.73
CA ARG A 87 -12.91 9.00 14.17
C ARG A 87 -13.01 10.30 14.96
N MET A 88 -12.19 11.29 14.63
CA MET A 88 -12.21 12.59 15.28
C MET A 88 -13.50 13.36 15.00
N ILE A 89 -14.03 13.27 13.77
CA ILE A 89 -15.32 13.88 13.40
C ILE A 89 -16.48 13.12 14.06
N ASP A 90 -16.44 11.79 14.06
CA ASP A 90 -17.49 10.94 14.62
C ASP A 90 -17.63 11.12 16.13
N LEU A 91 -16.53 11.37 16.86
CA LEU A 91 -16.58 11.71 18.29
C LEU A 91 -17.47 12.95 18.56
N ARG A 92 -17.48 13.93 17.65
CA ARG A 92 -18.21 15.19 17.81
C ARG A 92 -19.60 15.16 17.18
N ALA A 93 -19.74 14.46 16.05
CA ALA A 93 -20.95 14.44 15.24
C ALA A 93 -21.82 13.19 15.42
N GLY A 94 -21.40 12.25 16.27
CA GLY A 94 -22.02 10.93 16.43
C GLY A 94 -21.44 9.91 15.44
N PHE A 95 -21.56 8.62 15.76
CA PHE A 95 -21.01 7.54 14.95
C PHE A 95 -21.74 7.41 13.61
N ASP A 96 -20.98 7.23 12.52
CA ASP A 96 -21.51 6.96 11.18
C ASP A 96 -21.29 5.49 10.79
N ASP A 97 -22.36 4.70 10.85
CA ASP A 97 -22.36 3.29 10.46
C ASP A 97 -21.97 3.09 8.98
N THR A 98 -22.26 4.08 8.12
CA THR A 98 -21.93 3.98 6.70
C THR A 98 -20.44 4.15 6.43
N ARG A 99 -19.72 4.84 7.35
CA ARG A 99 -18.32 5.23 7.24
C ARG A 99 -18.01 5.98 5.93
N PHE A 100 -18.89 6.90 5.54
CA PHE A 100 -18.86 7.52 4.21
C PHE A 100 -17.57 8.30 3.93
N ILE A 101 -16.97 8.92 4.96
CA ILE A 101 -15.68 9.61 4.86
C ILE A 101 -14.58 8.73 4.26
N LEU A 102 -14.61 7.41 4.54
CA LEU A 102 -13.59 6.49 4.05
C LEU A 102 -13.62 6.28 2.54
N VAL A 103 -14.65 6.75 1.83
CA VAL A 103 -14.70 6.75 0.36
C VAL A 103 -13.65 7.71 -0.24
N ALA A 104 -13.23 8.75 0.50
CA ALA A 104 -12.28 9.76 0.02
C ALA A 104 -10.96 9.17 -0.55
N PRO A 105 -10.19 8.33 0.16
CA PRO A 105 -8.95 7.76 -0.38
C PRO A 105 -9.16 6.90 -1.63
N PHE A 106 -10.28 6.18 -1.72
CA PHE A 106 -10.66 5.44 -2.93
C PHE A 106 -10.91 6.40 -4.08
N ALA A 107 -11.74 7.43 -3.88
CA ALA A 107 -12.05 8.42 -4.89
C ALA A 107 -10.79 9.12 -5.42
N VAL A 108 -9.89 9.52 -4.51
CA VAL A 108 -8.60 10.14 -4.87
C VAL A 108 -7.74 9.20 -5.69
N SER A 109 -7.60 7.95 -5.26
CA SER A 109 -6.74 6.97 -5.93
C SER A 109 -7.32 6.51 -7.28
N LEU A 110 -8.65 6.42 -7.38
CA LEU A 110 -9.38 6.01 -8.59
C LEU A 110 -9.25 7.03 -9.74
N ILE A 111 -8.80 8.27 -9.48
CA ILE A 111 -8.45 9.23 -10.54
C ILE A 111 -7.42 8.64 -11.51
N THR A 112 -6.53 7.75 -11.01
CA THR A 112 -5.58 7.02 -11.87
C THR A 112 -6.25 6.13 -12.92
N LEU A 113 -7.51 5.72 -12.72
CA LEU A 113 -8.27 4.91 -13.66
C LEU A 113 -8.40 5.60 -15.03
N HIS A 114 -8.55 6.93 -15.06
CA HIS A 114 -8.59 7.69 -16.31
C HIS A 114 -7.32 7.46 -17.15
N GLY A 115 -6.14 7.55 -16.52
CA GLY A 115 -4.87 7.23 -17.16
C GLY A 115 -4.77 5.77 -17.57
N CYS A 116 -5.24 4.86 -16.71
CA CYS A 116 -5.26 3.43 -16.99
C CYS A 116 -6.02 3.11 -18.27
N LEU A 117 -7.27 3.56 -18.38
CA LEU A 117 -8.12 3.29 -19.56
C LEU A 117 -7.51 3.88 -20.83
N LYS A 118 -6.93 5.08 -20.75
CA LYS A 118 -6.27 5.73 -21.90
C LYS A 118 -5.02 4.98 -22.36
N TYR A 119 -4.21 4.47 -21.44
CA TYR A 119 -2.91 3.87 -21.75
C TYR A 119 -2.92 2.34 -21.79
N LEU A 120 -4.02 1.67 -21.43
CA LEU A 120 -4.11 0.20 -21.40
C LEU A 120 -3.71 -0.47 -22.73
N PRO A 121 -4.17 -0.01 -23.92
CA PRO A 121 -3.80 -0.64 -25.20
C PRO A 121 -2.30 -0.56 -25.48
N ARG A 122 -1.67 0.55 -25.07
CA ARG A 122 -0.22 0.75 -25.19
C ARG A 122 0.54 -0.06 -24.15
N ALA A 123 0.06 -0.05 -22.90
CA ALA A 123 0.67 -0.74 -21.77
C ALA A 123 0.78 -2.24 -22.04
N TYR A 124 -0.22 -2.86 -22.69
CA TYR A 124 -0.19 -4.26 -23.11
C TYR A 124 1.08 -4.61 -23.90
N ARG A 125 1.44 -3.78 -24.89
CA ARG A 125 2.65 -3.97 -25.73
C ARG A 125 3.95 -3.73 -24.96
N GLU A 126 3.90 -2.92 -23.91
CA GLU A 126 5.06 -2.56 -23.11
C GLU A 126 5.18 -3.36 -21.79
N GLY A 127 4.51 -4.52 -21.70
CA GLY A 127 4.62 -5.44 -20.56
C GLY A 127 3.50 -5.37 -19.51
N GLY A 128 2.43 -4.62 -19.77
CA GLY A 128 1.29 -4.38 -18.87
C GLY A 128 0.22 -5.47 -18.85
N LEU A 129 0.44 -6.63 -19.48
CA LEU A 129 -0.45 -7.79 -19.45
C LEU A 129 -0.93 -8.17 -18.02
N PRO A 130 -0.07 -8.17 -16.97
CA PRO A 130 -0.51 -8.47 -15.60
C PRO A 130 -1.71 -7.64 -15.13
N PHE A 131 -1.69 -6.33 -15.41
CA PHE A 131 -2.75 -5.41 -14.99
C PHE A 131 -4.02 -5.61 -15.83
N ALA A 132 -3.87 -5.89 -17.12
CA ALA A 132 -5.02 -6.16 -17.99
C ALA A 132 -5.79 -7.41 -17.55
N LEU A 133 -5.09 -8.48 -17.18
CA LEU A 133 -5.70 -9.69 -16.63
C LEU A 133 -6.37 -9.42 -15.27
N GLY A 134 -5.72 -8.64 -14.40
CA GLY A 134 -6.31 -8.15 -13.17
C GLY A 134 -7.64 -7.44 -13.42
N LEU A 135 -7.64 -6.42 -14.28
CA LEU A 135 -8.84 -5.65 -14.63
C LEU A 135 -9.94 -6.51 -15.26
N LEU A 136 -9.58 -7.49 -16.09
CA LEU A 136 -10.54 -8.41 -16.70
C LEU A 136 -11.28 -9.23 -15.64
N GLY A 137 -10.54 -9.79 -14.67
CA GLY A 137 -11.14 -10.56 -13.57
C GLY A 137 -12.07 -9.70 -12.71
N LEU A 138 -11.68 -8.46 -12.42
CA LEU A 138 -12.51 -7.51 -11.67
C LEU A 138 -13.76 -7.09 -12.43
N PHE A 139 -13.63 -6.86 -13.74
CA PHE A 139 -14.78 -6.52 -14.58
C PHE A 139 -15.82 -7.64 -14.59
N TYR A 140 -15.37 -8.90 -14.76
CA TYR A 140 -16.25 -10.06 -14.65
C TYR A 140 -16.93 -10.13 -13.28
N GLY A 141 -16.16 -10.08 -12.19
CA GLY A 141 -16.71 -10.18 -10.83
C GLY A 141 -17.69 -9.05 -10.50
N PHE A 142 -17.48 -7.86 -11.07
CA PHE A 142 -18.41 -6.75 -10.95
C PHE A 142 -19.73 -7.00 -11.68
N LEU A 143 -19.69 -7.54 -12.91
CA LEU A 143 -20.91 -7.89 -13.65
C LEU A 143 -21.74 -8.93 -12.90
N VAL A 144 -21.09 -9.95 -12.31
CA VAL A 144 -21.78 -10.93 -11.45
C VAL A 144 -22.32 -10.24 -10.20
N GLY A 145 -21.55 -9.35 -9.57
CA GLY A 145 -21.99 -8.55 -8.42
C GLY A 145 -23.26 -7.75 -8.70
N LEU A 146 -23.38 -7.10 -9.87
CA LEU A 146 -24.58 -6.36 -10.26
C LEU A 146 -25.84 -7.23 -10.37
N ILE A 147 -25.67 -8.54 -10.59
CA ILE A 147 -26.79 -9.49 -10.66
C ILE A 147 -27.16 -10.00 -9.25
N HIS A 148 -26.17 -10.26 -8.39
CA HIS A 148 -26.34 -10.96 -7.12
C HIS A 148 -26.44 -10.06 -5.88
N THR A 149 -26.07 -8.77 -5.97
CA THR A 149 -26.15 -7.82 -4.86
C THR A 149 -26.74 -6.48 -5.32
N SER A 150 -26.95 -5.55 -4.38
CA SER A 150 -27.36 -4.21 -4.73
C SER A 150 -26.26 -3.49 -5.54
N PRO A 151 -26.61 -2.68 -6.55
CA PRO A 151 -25.62 -1.93 -7.33
C PRO A 151 -24.70 -1.05 -6.47
N ILE A 152 -25.22 -0.51 -5.37
CA ILE A 152 -24.45 0.32 -4.44
C ILE A 152 -23.37 -0.51 -3.75
N ASN A 153 -23.70 -1.71 -3.26
CA ASN A 153 -22.73 -2.60 -2.63
C ASN A 153 -21.69 -3.09 -3.63
N ALA A 154 -22.11 -3.45 -4.85
CA ALA A 154 -21.21 -3.87 -5.92
C ALA A 154 -20.19 -2.77 -6.26
N VAL A 155 -20.65 -1.52 -6.43
CA VAL A 155 -19.76 -0.38 -6.71
C VAL A 155 -18.83 -0.10 -5.54
N ARG A 156 -19.35 -0.11 -4.30
CA ARG A 156 -18.53 0.15 -3.11
C ARG A 156 -17.40 -0.87 -2.98
N SER A 157 -17.72 -2.16 -3.09
CA SER A 157 -16.70 -3.20 -3.02
C SER A 157 -15.78 -3.19 -4.25
N LEU A 158 -16.27 -2.83 -5.44
CA LEU A 158 -15.39 -2.67 -6.61
C LEU A 158 -14.29 -1.64 -6.35
N LEU A 159 -14.54 -0.59 -5.57
CA LEU A 159 -13.49 0.38 -5.21
C LEU A 159 -12.32 -0.30 -4.50
N ASP A 160 -12.57 -1.24 -3.59
CA ASP A 160 -11.53 -1.99 -2.88
C ASP A 160 -10.63 -2.80 -3.82
N TRP A 161 -11.22 -3.42 -4.84
CA TRP A 161 -10.48 -4.26 -5.78
C TRP A 161 -9.81 -3.45 -6.89
N LEU A 162 -10.51 -2.45 -7.46
CA LEU A 162 -10.09 -1.71 -8.64
C LEU A 162 -9.01 -0.67 -8.35
N THR A 163 -9.08 -0.05 -7.17
CA THR A 163 -8.19 1.06 -6.81
C THR A 163 -6.71 0.66 -6.79
N PRO A 164 -6.30 -0.46 -6.16
CA PRO A 164 -4.92 -0.93 -6.22
C PRO A 164 -4.39 -1.21 -7.63
N VAL A 165 -5.21 -1.85 -8.46
CA VAL A 165 -4.82 -2.26 -9.81
C VAL A 165 -4.69 -1.05 -10.74
N SER A 166 -5.60 -0.09 -10.64
CA SER A 166 -5.50 1.17 -11.40
C SER A 166 -4.32 2.03 -10.95
N PHE A 167 -4.12 2.20 -9.64
CA PHE A 167 -2.98 2.98 -9.14
C PHE A 167 -1.63 2.38 -9.57
N SER A 168 -1.50 1.07 -9.48
CA SER A 168 -0.28 0.35 -9.87
C SER A 168 0.00 0.43 -11.38
N LEU A 169 -1.02 0.28 -12.23
CA LEU A 169 -0.87 0.47 -13.68
C LEU A 169 -0.46 1.92 -14.01
N TYR A 170 -0.97 2.91 -13.29
CA TYR A 170 -0.54 4.30 -13.45
C TYR A 170 0.94 4.50 -13.12
N LEU A 171 1.45 3.91 -12.03
CA LEU A 171 2.89 3.96 -11.71
C LEU A 171 3.73 3.30 -12.81
N PHE A 172 3.31 2.13 -13.29
CA PHE A 172 4.01 1.38 -14.34
C PHE A 172 4.05 2.11 -15.68
N THR A 173 2.92 2.69 -16.11
CA THR A 173 2.83 3.41 -17.39
C THR A 173 3.64 4.71 -17.38
N ASN A 174 3.76 5.35 -16.23
CA ASN A 174 4.53 6.58 -16.04
C ASN A 174 5.97 6.31 -15.54
N TRP A 175 6.56 5.18 -15.94
CA TRP A 175 7.90 4.76 -15.53
C TRP A 175 9.00 5.80 -15.77
N ARG A 176 8.84 6.72 -16.73
CA ARG A 176 9.79 7.83 -16.98
C ARG A 176 9.99 8.74 -15.77
N ASN A 177 8.96 8.90 -14.94
CA ASN A 177 9.00 9.70 -13.73
C ASN A 177 9.55 8.94 -12.51
N TYR A 178 10.05 7.71 -12.71
CA TYR A 178 10.50 6.83 -11.63
C TYR A 178 11.44 7.50 -10.62
N PRO A 179 12.50 8.27 -10.99
CA PRO A 179 13.36 8.91 -10.00
C PRO A 179 12.61 9.86 -9.06
N LYS A 180 11.66 10.62 -9.62
CA LYS A 180 10.80 11.53 -8.84
C LYS A 180 9.82 10.75 -7.95
N TYR A 181 9.30 9.62 -8.43
CA TYR A 181 8.45 8.73 -7.64
C TYR A 181 9.22 8.11 -6.47
N ARG A 182 10.43 7.60 -6.71
CA ARG A 182 11.31 7.07 -5.66
C ARG A 182 11.52 8.08 -4.54
N ASP A 183 11.94 9.28 -4.88
CA ASP A 183 12.27 10.32 -3.90
C ASP A 183 11.00 10.74 -3.12
N ASN A 184 9.85 10.81 -3.79
CA ASN A 184 8.56 11.09 -3.16
C ASN A 184 8.13 9.96 -2.20
N PHE A 185 8.20 8.69 -2.63
CA PHE A 185 7.86 7.54 -1.78
C PHE A 185 8.75 7.50 -0.53
N GLN A 186 10.06 7.68 -0.67
CA GLN A 186 10.97 7.70 0.47
C GLN A 186 10.61 8.80 1.48
N ARG A 187 10.28 10.01 1.00
CA ARG A 187 9.86 11.12 1.86
C ARG A 187 8.52 10.85 2.55
N VAL A 188 7.51 10.42 1.79
CA VAL A 188 6.17 10.14 2.31
C VAL A 188 6.24 9.06 3.37
N PHE A 189 6.96 7.96 3.13
CA PHE A 189 7.01 6.84 4.05
C PHE A 189 7.89 7.10 5.26
N LEU A 190 8.94 7.91 5.14
CA LEU A 190 9.70 8.39 6.30
C LEU A 190 8.78 9.11 7.29
N TRP A 191 7.99 10.07 6.79
CA TRP A 191 7.05 10.83 7.62
C TRP A 191 5.86 9.99 8.07
N ALA A 192 5.35 9.10 7.22
CA ALA A 192 4.24 8.22 7.59
C ALA A 192 4.63 7.30 8.75
N VAL A 193 5.78 6.62 8.68
CA VAL A 193 6.26 5.76 9.78
C VAL A 193 6.47 6.56 11.05
N LEU A 194 7.08 7.74 10.96
CA LEU A 194 7.32 8.59 12.13
C LEU A 194 6.01 9.02 12.80
N LEU A 195 5.10 9.66 12.05
CA LEU A 195 3.88 10.26 12.60
C LEU A 195 2.89 9.20 13.07
N THR A 196 2.67 8.16 12.25
CA THR A 196 1.74 7.09 12.62
C THR A 196 2.36 6.13 13.65
N GLY A 197 3.69 6.03 13.74
CA GLY A 197 4.39 5.31 14.80
C GLY A 197 4.24 6.04 16.14
N ILE A 198 4.53 7.34 16.19
CA ILE A 198 4.28 8.15 17.40
C ILE A 198 2.81 8.02 17.83
N TYR A 199 1.88 8.19 16.90
CA TYR A 199 0.47 8.08 17.21
C TYR A 199 0.07 6.66 17.65
N GLY A 200 0.69 5.61 17.11
CA GLY A 200 0.44 4.23 17.53
C GLY A 200 0.84 3.97 18.97
N VAL A 201 1.98 4.49 19.41
CA VAL A 201 2.41 4.43 20.82
C VAL A 201 1.46 5.22 21.72
N ILE A 202 1.06 6.44 21.30
CA ILE A 202 0.07 7.24 22.05
C ILE A 202 -1.27 6.51 22.14
N GLN A 203 -1.73 5.90 21.05
CA GLN A 203 -2.96 5.12 21.01
C GLN A 203 -2.92 3.99 22.04
N TYR A 204 -1.81 3.27 22.14
CA TYR A 204 -1.64 2.19 23.11
C TYR A 204 -1.62 2.70 24.56
N LEU A 205 -0.82 3.73 24.85
CA LEU A 205 -0.60 4.21 26.22
C LEU A 205 -1.77 5.01 26.78
N VAL A 206 -2.46 5.79 25.93
CA VAL A 206 -3.47 6.76 26.37
C VAL A 206 -4.88 6.28 26.07
N ALA A 207 -5.06 5.47 25.02
CA ALA A 207 -6.38 5.15 24.46
C ALA A 207 -7.22 6.43 24.24
N PRO A 208 -6.86 7.30 23.26
CA PRO A 208 -7.55 8.57 23.04
C PRO A 208 -9.07 8.42 22.88
N GLU A 209 -9.83 9.44 23.30
CA GLU A 209 -11.30 9.39 23.36
C GLU A 209 -11.96 9.02 22.03
N TRP A 210 -11.48 9.55 20.91
CA TRP A 210 -12.03 9.24 19.58
C TRP A 210 -11.76 7.79 19.16
N ASP A 211 -10.65 7.20 19.59
CA ASP A 211 -10.35 5.78 19.33
C ASP A 211 -11.22 4.88 20.22
N ARG A 212 -11.40 5.24 21.50
CA ARG A 212 -12.30 4.53 22.42
C ARG A 212 -13.75 4.59 21.95
N PHE A 213 -14.23 5.78 21.60
CA PHE A 213 -15.57 5.99 21.07
C PHE A 213 -15.83 5.14 19.82
N TRP A 214 -14.87 5.15 18.88
CA TRP A 214 -14.98 4.34 17.67
C TRP A 214 -14.96 2.83 17.96
N LEU A 215 -14.08 2.37 18.87
CA LEU A 215 -13.99 0.95 19.23
C LEU A 215 -15.28 0.45 19.92
N ILE A 216 -15.82 1.24 20.84
CA ILE A 216 -17.10 0.95 21.51
C ILE A 216 -18.25 0.89 20.49
N SER A 217 -18.30 1.87 19.58
CA SER A 217 -19.37 1.97 18.58
C SER A 217 -19.35 0.83 17.57
N THR A 218 -18.16 0.40 17.15
CA THR A 218 -17.99 -0.69 16.19
C THR A 218 -18.19 -2.09 16.78
N LYS A 219 -18.09 -2.24 18.11
CA LYS A 219 -18.19 -3.53 18.83
C LYS A 219 -17.18 -4.59 18.34
N LEU A 220 -16.07 -4.16 17.75
CA LEU A 220 -15.03 -5.03 17.18
C LEU A 220 -14.04 -5.48 18.27
N GLY A 221 -14.34 -6.60 18.94
CA GLY A 221 -13.45 -7.16 19.98
C GLY A 221 -12.06 -7.60 19.50
N SER A 222 -11.86 -7.81 18.19
CA SER A 222 -10.58 -8.21 17.61
C SER A 222 -9.49 -7.12 17.64
N MET A 223 -9.87 -5.90 18.05
CA MET A 223 -8.98 -4.73 18.18
C MET A 223 -8.50 -4.51 19.62
N GLY A 224 -8.83 -5.40 20.56
CA GLY A 224 -8.55 -5.24 21.99
C GLY A 224 -9.66 -4.50 22.72
N GLU A 225 -9.35 -4.02 23.93
CA GLU A 225 -10.30 -3.32 24.80
C GLU A 225 -10.14 -1.80 24.68
N PRO A 226 -11.20 -0.99 24.89
CA PRO A 226 -11.16 0.48 24.84
C PRO A 226 -10.53 1.09 26.10
N GLU A 227 -9.41 0.51 26.54
CA GLU A 227 -8.67 0.88 27.73
C GLU A 227 -7.17 1.00 27.39
N PRO A 228 -6.44 1.90 28.08
CA PRO A 228 -4.98 1.97 27.99
C PRO A 228 -4.32 0.60 28.14
N LEU A 229 -3.24 0.37 27.38
CA LEU A 229 -2.41 -0.85 27.40
C LEU A 229 -3.11 -2.12 26.92
N LYS A 230 -4.40 -2.07 26.58
CA LYS A 230 -5.18 -3.22 26.11
C LYS A 230 -5.65 -3.10 24.66
N ILE A 231 -5.30 -2.00 24.00
CA ILE A 231 -5.57 -1.77 22.58
C ILE A 231 -4.57 -2.54 21.73
N ARG A 232 -5.06 -3.26 20.73
CA ARG A 232 -4.24 -3.74 19.62
C ARG A 232 -4.07 -2.62 18.60
N VAL A 233 -2.87 -2.09 18.44
CA VAL A 233 -2.65 -0.81 17.74
C VAL A 233 -3.03 -0.85 16.25
N TRP A 234 -3.85 0.11 15.83
CA TRP A 234 -4.16 0.42 14.43
C TRP A 234 -3.75 1.84 14.01
N SER A 235 -3.26 2.64 14.96
CA SER A 235 -2.83 4.03 14.76
C SER A 235 -3.87 4.80 13.95
N THR A 236 -3.47 5.51 12.89
CA THR A 236 -4.34 6.33 12.05
C THR A 236 -5.14 5.54 11.01
N MET A 237 -4.96 4.21 10.92
CA MET A 237 -5.57 3.37 9.90
C MET A 237 -6.95 2.83 10.33
N ALA A 238 -7.62 2.10 9.44
CA ALA A 238 -8.94 1.54 9.69
C ALA A 238 -8.94 0.30 10.60
N SER A 239 -7.82 -0.42 10.69
CA SER A 239 -7.62 -1.60 11.53
C SER A 239 -6.12 -1.97 11.66
N PRO A 240 -5.73 -2.86 12.61
CA PRO A 240 -4.34 -3.26 12.82
C PRO A 240 -3.69 -3.91 11.59
N GLY A 241 -4.46 -4.65 10.79
CA GLY A 241 -3.96 -5.34 9.59
C GLY A 241 -3.35 -4.38 8.55
N PRO A 242 -4.12 -3.44 7.98
CA PRO A 242 -3.61 -2.41 7.07
C PRO A 242 -2.51 -1.54 7.69
N PHE A 243 -2.59 -1.26 9.00
CA PHE A 243 -1.53 -0.56 9.72
C PHE A 243 -0.21 -1.35 9.71
N ALA A 244 -0.26 -2.65 9.99
CA ALA A 244 0.91 -3.51 9.97
C ALA A 244 1.50 -3.65 8.56
N VAL A 245 0.68 -3.72 7.51
CA VAL A 245 1.17 -3.71 6.11
C VAL A 245 1.90 -2.39 5.80
N MET A 246 1.34 -1.25 6.22
CA MET A 246 1.98 0.05 6.05
C MET A 246 3.31 0.13 6.82
N MET A 247 3.33 -0.30 8.09
CA MET A 247 4.53 -0.31 8.92
C MET A 247 5.60 -1.23 8.36
N MET A 248 5.27 -2.47 7.98
CA MET A 248 6.19 -3.38 7.29
C MET A 248 6.83 -2.69 6.08
N SER A 249 6.00 -2.07 5.23
CA SER A 249 6.47 -1.43 4.00
C SER A 249 7.35 -0.21 4.27
N GLY A 250 6.94 0.65 5.20
CA GLY A 250 7.69 1.84 5.57
C GLY A 250 9.01 1.54 6.26
N LEU A 251 9.03 0.60 7.20
CA LEU A 251 10.24 0.17 7.89
C LEU A 251 11.28 -0.43 6.92
N LEU A 252 10.83 -1.20 5.91
CA LEU A 252 11.70 -1.69 4.84
C LEU A 252 12.28 -0.56 3.98
N LEU A 253 11.50 0.50 3.70
CA LEU A 253 12.01 1.67 2.97
C LEU A 253 12.98 2.52 3.80
N LEU A 254 12.81 2.57 5.12
CA LEU A 254 13.69 3.34 6.01
C LEU A 254 15.15 2.87 5.95
N PHE A 255 15.39 1.60 5.67
CA PHE A 255 16.73 1.06 5.46
C PHE A 255 17.52 1.77 4.34
N ASN A 256 16.82 2.35 3.36
CA ASN A 256 17.45 3.10 2.28
C ASN A 256 17.59 4.59 2.55
N THR A 257 16.92 5.09 3.60
CA THR A 257 16.88 6.51 3.91
C THR A 257 18.22 6.98 4.46
N ARG A 258 18.63 8.20 4.11
CA ARG A 258 19.86 8.84 4.64
C ARG A 258 19.56 9.95 5.67
N SER A 259 18.29 10.22 5.92
CA SER A 259 17.87 11.24 6.88
C SER A 259 18.17 10.78 8.31
N PRO A 260 18.69 11.66 9.19
CA PRO A 260 18.86 11.35 10.61
C PRO A 260 17.53 11.05 11.30
N LEU A 261 16.41 11.56 10.77
CA LEU A 261 15.06 11.24 11.25
C LEU A 261 14.67 9.76 11.02
N GLY A 262 15.43 9.02 10.20
CA GLY A 262 15.17 7.61 9.95
C GLY A 262 15.29 6.73 11.20
N ILE A 263 16.21 7.05 12.11
CA ILE A 263 16.40 6.29 13.36
C ILE A 263 15.21 6.46 14.31
N PRO A 264 14.80 7.69 14.72
CA PRO A 264 13.64 7.84 15.59
C PRO A 264 12.37 7.31 14.91
N ALA A 265 12.20 7.50 13.60
CA ALA A 265 11.08 6.92 12.85
C ALA A 265 11.06 5.40 12.95
N ALA A 266 12.20 4.74 12.75
CA ALA A 266 12.30 3.29 12.88
C ALA A 266 11.99 2.83 14.31
N ALA A 267 12.52 3.51 15.33
CA ALA A 267 12.30 3.14 16.73
C ALA A 267 10.80 3.14 17.10
N VAL A 268 10.10 4.25 16.87
CA VAL A 268 8.64 4.32 17.14
C VAL A 268 7.82 3.43 16.21
N GLY A 269 8.30 3.26 14.97
CA GLY A 269 7.65 2.44 13.96
C GLY A 269 7.69 0.95 14.30
N TYR A 270 8.86 0.40 14.67
CA TYR A 270 8.98 -0.99 15.11
C TYR A 270 8.21 -1.24 16.40
N LEU A 271 8.28 -0.34 17.38
CA LEU A 271 7.50 -0.47 18.61
C LEU A 271 6.00 -0.56 18.29
N SER A 272 5.48 0.37 17.48
CA SER A 272 4.07 0.33 17.07
C SER A 272 3.71 -0.87 16.20
N PHE A 273 4.64 -1.34 15.36
CA PHE A 273 4.46 -2.54 14.54
C PHE A 273 4.33 -3.80 15.39
N LEU A 274 5.09 -3.91 16.48
CA LEU A 274 4.94 -4.97 17.48
C LEU A 274 3.61 -4.80 18.25
N LEU A 275 3.26 -3.58 18.66
CA LEU A 275 1.99 -3.33 19.34
C LEU A 275 0.74 -3.53 18.47
N SER A 276 0.89 -3.62 17.14
CA SER A 276 -0.20 -4.03 16.23
C SER A 276 -0.58 -5.51 16.38
N MET A 277 0.32 -6.34 16.92
CA MET A 277 0.12 -7.77 17.13
C MET A 277 -0.34 -8.54 15.87
N VAL A 278 0.02 -8.07 14.67
CA VAL A 278 -0.29 -8.75 13.39
C VAL A 278 0.87 -9.69 13.03
N ARG A 279 0.87 -10.88 13.62
CA ARG A 279 1.94 -11.89 13.50
C ARG A 279 2.34 -12.24 12.06
N VAL A 280 1.36 -12.40 11.17
CA VAL A 280 1.63 -12.69 9.73
C VAL A 280 2.51 -11.60 9.13
N MET A 281 2.30 -10.34 9.50
CA MET A 281 3.09 -9.23 8.97
C MET A 281 4.50 -9.19 9.53
N TRP A 282 4.73 -9.65 10.77
CA TRP A 282 6.10 -9.82 11.29
C TRP A 282 6.88 -10.86 10.47
N GLY A 283 6.24 -11.99 10.15
CA GLY A 283 6.81 -13.01 9.28
C GLY A 283 7.06 -12.51 7.85
N CYS A 284 6.09 -11.81 7.25
CA CYS A 284 6.25 -11.18 5.94
C CYS A 284 7.38 -10.15 5.93
N TRP A 285 7.51 -9.34 7.00
CA TRP A 285 8.59 -8.39 7.17
C TRP A 285 9.94 -9.10 7.21
N LEU A 286 10.07 -10.16 8.03
CA LEU A 286 11.31 -10.94 8.14
C LEU A 286 11.72 -11.55 6.80
N PHE A 287 10.76 -12.16 6.10
CA PHE A 287 11.03 -12.70 4.76
C PHE A 287 11.43 -11.60 3.77
N ALA A 288 10.74 -10.46 3.78
CA ALA A 288 11.08 -9.34 2.91
C ALA A 288 12.50 -8.81 3.20
N VAL A 289 12.90 -8.74 4.47
CA VAL A 289 14.29 -8.40 4.85
C VAL A 289 15.27 -9.41 4.26
N ILE A 290 15.02 -10.71 4.40
CA ILE A 290 15.89 -11.77 3.85
C ILE A 290 15.98 -11.63 2.31
N SER A 291 14.84 -11.48 1.64
CA SER A 291 14.76 -11.27 0.20
C SER A 291 15.46 -9.98 -0.26
N MET A 292 15.49 -8.94 0.58
CA MET A 292 16.22 -7.71 0.30
C MET A 292 17.73 -7.90 0.49
N PHE A 293 18.14 -8.67 1.51
CA PHE A 293 19.54 -8.97 1.80
C PHE A 293 20.21 -9.77 0.68
N THR A 294 19.55 -10.78 0.13
CA THR A 294 20.09 -11.59 -0.98
C THR A 294 20.32 -10.79 -2.27
N SER A 295 19.87 -9.54 -2.29
CA SER A 295 19.61 -8.76 -3.48
C SER A 295 20.33 -7.42 -3.56
N ILE A 296 21.34 -7.26 -2.71
CA ILE A 296 22.06 -6.00 -2.56
C ILE A 296 23.56 -6.30 -2.46
N ARG A 297 24.42 -5.40 -2.94
CA ARG A 297 25.89 -5.57 -2.90
C ARG A 297 26.40 -5.69 -1.45
N PRO A 298 27.52 -6.40 -1.18
CA PRO A 298 28.09 -6.55 0.15
C PRO A 298 28.34 -5.24 0.93
N LYS A 299 28.80 -4.19 0.25
CA LYS A 299 28.99 -2.86 0.89
C LYS A 299 27.67 -2.26 1.41
N MET A 300 26.59 -2.49 0.67
CA MET A 300 25.27 -2.00 1.03
C MET A 300 24.58 -2.95 2.03
N GLN A 301 24.79 -4.26 1.91
CA GLN A 301 24.41 -5.25 2.93
C GLN A 301 25.03 -4.89 4.29
N MET A 302 26.31 -4.51 4.33
CA MET A 302 26.96 -4.08 5.56
C MET A 302 26.29 -2.84 6.17
N ARG A 303 25.90 -1.87 5.34
CA ARG A 303 25.14 -0.69 5.81
C ARG A 303 23.77 -1.09 6.37
N LEU A 304 23.09 -2.06 5.76
CA LEU A 304 21.83 -2.61 6.25
C LEU A 304 22.00 -3.32 7.59
N ILE A 305 23.03 -4.15 7.74
CA ILE A 305 23.38 -4.82 9.00
C ILE A 305 23.62 -3.78 10.10
N ILE A 306 24.45 -2.77 9.84
CA ILE A 306 24.71 -1.69 10.81
C ILE A 306 23.40 -0.97 11.17
N SER A 307 22.57 -0.64 10.18
CA SER A 307 21.28 0.02 10.43
C SER A 307 20.35 -0.87 11.26
N ALA A 308 20.29 -2.17 10.98
CA ALA A 308 19.51 -3.14 11.72
C ALA A 308 20.02 -3.32 13.16
N LEU A 309 21.34 -3.31 13.40
CA LEU A 309 21.94 -3.37 14.73
C LEU A 309 21.62 -2.11 15.54
N ILE A 310 21.72 -0.92 14.94
CA ILE A 310 21.37 0.35 15.60
C ILE A 310 19.89 0.35 15.97
N ILE A 311 19.02 -0.03 15.03
CA ILE A 311 17.58 -0.16 15.27
C ILE A 311 17.31 -1.19 16.37
N GLY A 312 17.97 -2.35 16.33
CA GLY A 312 17.84 -3.40 17.34
C GLY A 312 18.23 -2.91 18.74
N MET A 313 19.32 -2.14 18.86
CA MET A 313 19.71 -1.51 20.12
C MET A 313 18.67 -0.54 20.67
N CYS A 314 17.91 0.15 19.81
CA CYS A 314 16.81 1.02 20.25
C CYS A 314 15.54 0.23 20.58
N VAL A 315 15.16 -0.72 19.72
CA VAL A 315 13.85 -1.40 19.77
C VAL A 315 13.82 -2.47 20.83
N VAL A 316 14.88 -3.27 20.99
CA VAL A 316 14.89 -4.39 21.95
C VAL A 316 14.62 -3.91 23.38
N PRO A 317 15.34 -2.91 23.93
CA PRO A 317 15.05 -2.41 25.27
C PRO A 317 13.63 -1.83 25.41
N LEU A 318 13.15 -1.10 24.39
CA LEU A 318 11.79 -0.56 24.36
C LEU A 318 10.72 -1.65 24.32
N SER A 319 10.98 -2.75 23.63
CA SER A 319 10.05 -3.87 23.53
C SER A 319 10.01 -4.75 24.76
N THR A 320 11.05 -4.73 25.61
CA THR A 320 11.14 -5.57 26.81
C THR A 320 10.80 -4.82 28.11
N MET A 321 10.71 -3.49 28.08
CA MET A 321 10.31 -2.71 29.25
C MET A 321 8.79 -2.75 29.46
N GLU A 322 8.34 -2.70 30.71
CA GLU A 322 6.94 -2.43 31.01
C GLU A 322 6.56 -1.01 30.54
N PRO A 323 5.35 -0.79 30.00
CA PRO A 323 4.20 -1.73 29.92
C PRO A 323 4.10 -2.47 28.56
N PHE A 324 5.18 -2.57 27.79
CA PHE A 324 5.17 -3.17 26.45
C PHE A 324 5.57 -4.66 26.45
N GLY A 325 6.50 -5.03 27.33
CA GLY A 325 7.14 -6.35 27.42
C GLY A 325 6.17 -7.52 27.39
N ASP A 326 5.24 -7.56 28.33
CA ASP A 326 4.34 -8.71 28.53
C ASP A 326 3.51 -8.98 27.29
N VAL A 327 2.86 -7.94 26.75
CA VAL A 327 1.96 -8.07 25.61
C VAL A 327 2.69 -8.50 24.33
N ILE A 328 3.93 -8.03 24.13
CA ILE A 328 4.76 -8.45 22.99
C ILE A 328 5.24 -9.89 23.19
N THR A 329 5.67 -10.25 24.41
CA THR A 329 6.19 -11.58 24.76
C THR A 329 5.10 -12.64 24.67
N ASP A 330 3.92 -12.41 25.24
CA ASP A 330 2.76 -13.29 25.13
C ASP A 330 2.39 -13.57 23.67
N ARG A 331 2.49 -12.54 22.82
CA ARG A 331 2.25 -12.68 21.39
C ARG A 331 3.36 -13.46 20.69
N LEU A 332 4.61 -13.36 21.11
CA LEU A 332 5.71 -14.16 20.59
C LEU A 332 5.59 -15.63 21.00
N GLU A 333 5.20 -15.91 22.24
CA GLU A 333 4.97 -17.28 22.75
C GLU A 333 3.87 -18.01 21.98
N SER A 334 2.87 -17.28 21.46
CA SER A 334 1.84 -17.88 20.60
C SER A 334 2.39 -18.48 19.28
N PHE A 335 3.62 -18.15 18.85
CA PHE A 335 4.26 -18.81 17.70
C PHE A 335 4.80 -20.20 18.03
N THR A 336 5.23 -20.44 19.27
CA THR A 336 5.75 -21.74 19.69
C THR A 336 4.63 -22.69 20.10
N ASN A 337 3.48 -22.15 20.53
CA ASN A 337 2.33 -22.94 20.97
C ASN A 337 1.12 -22.79 20.03
N LEU A 338 1.26 -23.30 18.80
CA LEU A 338 0.24 -23.21 17.74
C LEU A 338 -1.09 -23.89 18.13
N GLU A 339 -1.05 -24.93 18.98
CA GLU A 339 -2.24 -25.66 19.43
C GLU A 339 -3.18 -24.82 20.31
N ARG A 340 -2.71 -23.73 20.92
CA ARG A 340 -3.53 -22.84 21.76
C ARG A 340 -3.83 -21.49 21.10
N ASP A 341 -3.44 -21.33 19.84
CA ASP A 341 -3.58 -20.07 19.14
C ASP A 341 -4.95 -19.95 18.45
N ASN A 342 -5.85 -19.20 19.08
CA ASN A 342 -7.17 -18.91 18.53
C ASN A 342 -7.12 -18.32 17.11
N SER A 343 -6.12 -17.51 16.75
CA SER A 343 -6.07 -16.92 15.39
C SER A 343 -5.69 -17.95 14.31
N ALA A 344 -4.82 -18.91 14.64
CA ALA A 344 -4.46 -19.99 13.72
C ALA A 344 -5.61 -20.98 13.57
N GLN A 345 -6.26 -21.36 14.68
CA GLN A 345 -7.42 -22.27 14.68
C GLN A 345 -8.59 -21.69 13.88
N VAL A 346 -8.95 -20.41 14.09
CA VAL A 346 -10.02 -19.75 13.33
C VAL A 346 -9.71 -19.75 11.83
N ARG A 347 -8.45 -19.52 11.44
CA ARG A 347 -8.06 -19.54 10.03
C ARG A 347 -8.08 -20.94 9.43
N GLN A 348 -7.60 -21.95 10.15
CA GLN A 348 -7.70 -23.33 9.73
C GLN A 348 -9.17 -23.71 9.49
N LYS A 349 -10.06 -23.32 10.41
CA LYS A 349 -11.50 -23.53 10.25
C LYS A 349 -12.09 -22.79 9.05
N ILE A 350 -11.69 -21.54 8.78
CA ILE A 350 -12.08 -20.81 7.56
C ILE A 350 -11.68 -21.58 6.30
N TYR A 351 -10.51 -22.23 6.30
CA TYR A 351 -10.08 -23.07 5.19
C TYR A 351 -10.89 -24.37 5.09
N GLU A 352 -11.13 -25.05 6.20
CA GLU A 352 -11.92 -26.29 6.23
C GLU A 352 -13.38 -26.05 5.76
N ASP A 353 -14.00 -24.97 6.23
CA ASP A 353 -15.39 -24.62 5.92
C ASP A 353 -15.51 -23.95 4.53
N GLY A 354 -14.57 -23.06 4.19
CA GLY A 354 -14.66 -22.18 3.02
C GLY A 354 -14.05 -22.75 1.74
N LEU A 355 -13.14 -23.72 1.81
CA LEU A 355 -12.43 -24.21 0.62
C LEU A 355 -13.37 -24.91 -0.36
N ASN A 356 -14.27 -25.77 0.13
CA ASN A 356 -15.22 -26.47 -0.74
C ASN A 356 -16.19 -25.47 -1.39
N ALA A 357 -16.70 -24.50 -0.62
CA ALA A 357 -17.55 -23.43 -1.14
C ALA A 357 -16.81 -22.58 -2.21
N ALA A 358 -15.54 -22.25 -1.98
CA ALA A 358 -14.73 -21.49 -2.93
C ALA A 358 -14.47 -22.27 -4.24
N LEU A 359 -14.18 -23.57 -4.15
CA LEU A 359 -13.86 -24.40 -5.32
C LEU A 359 -15.10 -24.80 -6.13
N SER A 360 -16.25 -24.98 -5.48
CA SER A 360 -17.52 -25.31 -6.14
C SER A 360 -18.21 -24.11 -6.77
N ASN A 361 -17.90 -22.89 -6.32
CA ASN A 361 -18.50 -21.66 -6.86
C ASN A 361 -17.83 -21.23 -8.18
N VAL A 362 -18.23 -21.86 -9.29
CA VAL A 362 -17.68 -21.59 -10.63
C VAL A 362 -17.91 -20.14 -11.08
N LEU A 363 -19.11 -19.62 -10.87
CA LEU A 363 -19.49 -18.28 -11.33
C LEU A 363 -19.03 -17.17 -10.38
N GLY A 364 -18.88 -17.48 -9.09
CA GLY A 364 -18.61 -16.50 -8.04
C GLY A 364 -19.89 -15.91 -7.46
N SER A 365 -19.81 -15.41 -6.24
CA SER A 365 -20.90 -14.70 -5.57
C SER A 365 -21.05 -13.24 -6.03
N GLY A 366 -20.05 -12.73 -6.75
CA GLY A 366 -19.98 -11.37 -7.26
C GLY A 366 -19.38 -10.38 -6.27
N ILE A 367 -18.71 -9.35 -6.79
CA ILE A 367 -18.15 -8.25 -5.99
C ILE A 367 -19.27 -7.52 -5.24
N GLY A 368 -19.10 -7.33 -3.94
CA GLY A 368 -20.08 -6.66 -3.07
C GLY A 368 -21.14 -7.58 -2.48
N ASN A 369 -20.97 -8.90 -2.67
CA ASN A 369 -21.75 -9.91 -1.97
C ASN A 369 -20.93 -10.50 -0.82
N THR A 370 -21.45 -10.42 0.40
CA THR A 370 -20.84 -11.00 1.61
C THR A 370 -21.53 -12.28 2.07
N PHE A 371 -22.53 -12.75 1.31
CA PHE A 371 -23.34 -13.92 1.64
C PHE A 371 -23.06 -15.05 0.66
N VAL A 372 -22.92 -16.26 1.20
CA VAL A 372 -22.90 -17.50 0.44
C VAL A 372 -24.07 -18.35 0.91
N PHE A 373 -24.74 -19.03 -0.03
CA PHE A 373 -25.81 -19.96 0.30
C PHE A 373 -25.18 -21.26 0.81
N ASP A 374 -25.45 -21.59 2.08
CA ASP A 374 -25.05 -22.87 2.65
C ASP A 374 -26.11 -23.92 2.31
N GLU A 375 -25.76 -24.88 1.46
CA GLU A 375 -26.65 -25.98 1.07
C GLU A 375 -26.95 -26.95 2.22
N LYS A 376 -26.06 -27.07 3.22
CA LYS A 376 -26.25 -27.97 4.38
C LYS A 376 -27.20 -27.36 5.40
N GLU A 377 -27.10 -26.06 5.63
CA GLU A 377 -27.94 -25.33 6.59
C GLU A 377 -29.15 -24.66 5.93
N ASN A 378 -29.27 -24.77 4.60
CA ASN A 378 -30.33 -24.18 3.77
C ASN A 378 -30.58 -22.69 4.06
N ARG A 379 -29.49 -21.94 4.31
CA ARG A 379 -29.54 -20.52 4.69
C ARG A 379 -28.39 -19.73 4.10
N TRP A 380 -28.61 -18.43 3.92
CA TRP A 380 -27.56 -17.50 3.54
C TRP A 380 -26.70 -17.19 4.76
N ILE A 381 -25.43 -17.60 4.72
CA ILE A 381 -24.45 -17.31 5.76
C ILE A 381 -23.56 -16.15 5.31
N SER A 382 -23.37 -15.17 6.21
CA SER A 382 -22.38 -14.11 6.00
C SER A 382 -21.01 -14.69 6.30
N ILE A 383 -20.16 -14.83 5.29
CA ILE A 383 -18.79 -15.33 5.50
C ILE A 383 -17.86 -14.12 5.50
N VAL A 384 -17.33 -13.77 6.67
CA VAL A 384 -16.19 -12.84 6.78
C VAL A 384 -14.93 -13.67 6.54
N VAL A 385 -14.39 -13.61 5.33
CA VAL A 385 -13.23 -14.42 4.93
C VAL A 385 -11.95 -13.62 5.14
N ASP A 386 -11.21 -13.95 6.21
CA ASP A 386 -9.87 -13.41 6.48
C ASP A 386 -8.76 -14.19 5.74
N SER A 387 -9.02 -14.60 4.49
CA SER A 387 -8.06 -15.27 3.60
C SER A 387 -8.19 -14.69 2.18
N GLY A 388 -7.08 -14.15 1.65
CA GLY A 388 -7.10 -13.54 0.32
C GLY A 388 -7.38 -14.54 -0.80
N ILE A 389 -6.98 -15.81 -0.64
CA ILE A 389 -7.23 -16.85 -1.66
C ILE A 389 -8.71 -17.23 -1.68
N ILE A 390 -9.26 -17.61 -0.53
CA ILE A 390 -10.65 -18.06 -0.42
C ILE A 390 -11.59 -16.92 -0.83
N ASP A 391 -11.35 -15.70 -0.35
CA ASP A 391 -12.14 -14.53 -0.71
C ASP A 391 -12.13 -14.26 -2.21
N THR A 392 -10.97 -14.40 -2.87
CA THR A 392 -10.86 -14.21 -4.33
C THR A 392 -11.73 -15.21 -5.10
N PHE A 393 -11.70 -16.50 -4.75
CA PHE A 393 -12.47 -17.51 -5.46
C PHE A 393 -13.98 -17.45 -5.13
N ILE A 394 -14.36 -17.17 -3.88
CA ILE A 394 -15.76 -16.96 -3.51
C ILE A 394 -16.32 -15.72 -4.23
N THR A 395 -15.59 -14.61 -4.22
CA THR A 395 -16.07 -13.33 -4.76
C THR A 395 -16.06 -13.32 -6.29
N LEU A 396 -14.97 -13.73 -6.92
CA LEU A 396 -14.80 -13.62 -8.38
C LEU A 396 -15.18 -14.88 -9.14
N GLY A 397 -15.37 -16.02 -8.47
CA GLY A 397 -15.51 -17.32 -9.12
C GLY A 397 -14.26 -17.73 -9.90
N TRP A 398 -14.29 -18.88 -10.55
CA TRP A 398 -13.15 -19.33 -11.36
C TRP A 398 -12.89 -18.42 -12.55
N LEU A 399 -13.94 -17.95 -13.21
CA LEU A 399 -13.82 -17.10 -14.42
C LEU A 399 -13.20 -15.74 -14.12
N GLY A 400 -13.43 -15.15 -12.95
CA GLY A 400 -12.78 -13.90 -12.53
C GLY A 400 -11.47 -14.12 -11.78
N ALA A 401 -11.37 -15.16 -10.95
CA ALA A 401 -10.19 -15.44 -10.14
C ALA A 401 -9.00 -15.89 -10.99
N ILE A 402 -9.19 -16.74 -11.99
CA ILE A 402 -8.09 -17.19 -12.88
C ILE A 402 -7.36 -16.01 -13.51
N PRO A 403 -8.00 -15.09 -14.25
CA PRO A 403 -7.30 -13.95 -14.83
C PRO A 403 -6.72 -13.03 -13.76
N TYR A 404 -7.45 -12.77 -12.67
CA TYR A 404 -6.95 -11.91 -11.60
C TYR A 404 -5.66 -12.43 -10.94
N VAL A 405 -5.67 -13.70 -10.52
CA VAL A 405 -4.52 -14.39 -9.90
C VAL A 405 -3.40 -14.60 -10.90
N SER A 406 -3.72 -14.96 -12.16
CA SER A 406 -2.71 -15.10 -13.22
C SER A 406 -2.02 -13.77 -13.51
N GLY A 407 -2.77 -12.66 -13.49
CA GLY A 407 -2.23 -11.32 -13.58
C GLY A 407 -1.21 -11.05 -12.46
N LEU A 408 -1.60 -11.28 -11.21
CA LEU A 408 -0.70 -11.12 -10.07
C LEU A 408 0.53 -12.04 -10.15
N PHE A 409 0.33 -13.29 -10.53
CA PHE A 409 1.40 -14.29 -10.65
C PHE A 409 2.42 -13.89 -11.73
N LEU A 410 1.96 -13.44 -12.90
CA LEU A 410 2.82 -12.91 -13.93
C LEU A 410 3.57 -11.65 -13.48
N LEU A 411 2.90 -10.76 -12.72
CA LEU A 411 3.56 -9.59 -12.13
C LEU A 411 4.69 -10.01 -11.20
N LEU A 412 4.44 -10.99 -10.33
CA LEU A 412 5.40 -11.53 -9.39
C LEU A 412 6.60 -12.15 -10.12
N ILE A 413 6.37 -12.99 -11.13
CA ILE A 413 7.45 -13.60 -11.93
C ILE A 413 8.33 -12.52 -12.53
N LYS A 414 7.75 -11.49 -13.15
CA LYS A 414 8.53 -10.39 -13.74
C LYS A 414 9.37 -9.67 -12.69
N VAL A 415 8.82 -9.46 -11.50
CA VAL A 415 9.54 -8.82 -10.38
C VAL A 415 10.67 -9.70 -9.85
N LEU A 416 10.47 -11.02 -9.77
CA LEU A 416 11.51 -11.98 -9.39
C LEU A 416 12.63 -12.07 -10.43
N GLN A 417 12.30 -11.88 -11.71
CA GLN A 417 13.23 -11.83 -12.84
C GLN A 417 13.96 -10.50 -12.99
N ILE A 418 13.73 -9.51 -12.10
CA ILE A 418 14.49 -8.27 -12.11
C ILE A 418 15.96 -8.61 -11.81
N GLU A 419 16.77 -8.65 -12.86
CA GLU A 419 18.22 -8.57 -12.73
C GLU A 419 18.53 -7.25 -12.04
N GLU A 420 19.07 -7.34 -10.83
CA GLU A 420 19.28 -6.18 -9.99
C GLU A 420 20.18 -5.18 -10.69
N ILE A 421 19.57 -4.06 -11.08
CA ILE A 421 20.29 -2.90 -11.55
C ILE A 421 20.99 -2.35 -10.32
N ARG A 422 22.27 -2.70 -10.22
CA ARG A 422 23.11 -2.74 -9.02
C ARG A 422 23.28 -1.42 -8.26
N PHE A 423 22.55 -0.37 -8.63
CA PHE A 423 22.71 1.01 -8.19
C PHE A 423 21.51 1.61 -7.47
N ASP A 424 20.32 0.99 -7.49
CA ASP A 424 19.12 1.55 -6.85
C ASP A 424 18.53 0.66 -5.73
N PRO A 425 18.85 0.95 -4.45
CA PRO A 425 18.32 0.22 -3.30
C PRO A 425 16.80 0.30 -3.16
N PHE A 426 16.18 1.35 -3.71
CA PHE A 426 14.73 1.49 -3.65
C PHE A 426 14.01 0.42 -4.46
N ILE A 427 14.57 -0.03 -5.59
CA ILE A 427 14.01 -1.15 -6.36
C ILE A 427 14.07 -2.43 -5.54
N ALA A 428 15.20 -2.70 -4.86
CA ALA A 428 15.36 -3.88 -4.01
C ALA A 428 14.35 -3.88 -2.86
N SER A 429 14.17 -2.76 -2.16
CA SER A 429 13.13 -2.64 -1.12
C SER A 429 11.72 -2.73 -1.67
N SER A 430 11.44 -2.10 -2.82
CA SER A 430 10.10 -2.17 -3.44
C SER A 430 9.74 -3.59 -3.82
N ARG A 431 10.69 -4.33 -4.40
CA ARG A 431 10.53 -5.77 -4.68
C ARG A 431 10.29 -6.55 -3.39
N ALA A 432 11.12 -6.37 -2.39
CA ALA A 432 11.00 -7.07 -1.11
C ALA A 432 9.63 -6.82 -0.45
N ILE A 433 9.15 -5.57 -0.45
CA ILE A 433 7.82 -5.21 0.04
C ILE A 433 6.72 -5.93 -0.73
N GLY A 434 6.78 -5.90 -2.07
CA GLY A 434 5.81 -6.57 -2.92
C GLY A 434 5.77 -8.08 -2.68
N ILE A 435 6.93 -8.74 -2.60
CA ILE A 435 7.04 -10.18 -2.30
C ILE A 435 6.51 -10.49 -0.90
N GLY A 436 6.91 -9.71 0.11
CA GLY A 436 6.42 -9.86 1.48
C GLY A 436 4.90 -9.75 1.59
N CYS A 437 4.30 -8.81 0.84
CA CYS A 437 2.85 -8.70 0.72
C CYS A 437 2.23 -9.96 0.09
N VAL A 438 2.80 -10.46 -1.02
CA VAL A 438 2.29 -11.67 -1.69
C VAL A 438 2.32 -12.89 -0.79
N LEU A 439 3.36 -13.05 0.03
CA LEU A 439 3.46 -14.16 0.98
C LEU A 439 2.38 -14.15 2.05
N GLY A 440 1.81 -12.99 2.38
CA GLY A 440 0.75 -12.90 3.36
C GLY A 440 -0.64 -13.26 2.82
N ILE A 441 -0.83 -13.36 1.49
CA ILE A 441 -2.14 -13.59 0.85
C ILE A 441 -2.89 -14.81 1.38
N PRO A 442 -2.27 -15.99 1.61
CA PRO A 442 -2.99 -17.14 2.13
C PRO A 442 -3.64 -16.85 3.49
N ILE A 443 -2.96 -16.06 4.32
CA ILE A 443 -3.29 -15.91 5.72
C ILE A 443 -4.01 -14.57 6.01
N PHE A 444 -3.96 -13.61 5.08
CA PHE A 444 -4.50 -12.27 5.26
C PHE A 444 -4.95 -11.67 3.92
N THR A 445 -6.05 -10.92 3.93
CA THR A 445 -6.61 -10.28 2.73
C THR A 445 -5.79 -9.04 2.35
N ILE A 446 -4.70 -9.28 1.59
CA ILE A 446 -3.74 -8.23 1.20
C ILE A 446 -4.06 -7.61 -0.16
N MET A 447 -4.90 -8.24 -0.97
CA MET A 447 -5.02 -7.90 -2.39
C MET A 447 -5.86 -6.65 -2.66
N ILE A 448 -6.59 -6.14 -1.66
CA ILE A 448 -7.62 -5.10 -1.80
C ILE A 448 -7.38 -3.90 -0.89
N GLY A 449 -8.04 -2.78 -1.19
CA GLY A 449 -8.02 -1.57 -0.38
C GLY A 449 -6.60 -1.04 -0.15
N LEU A 450 -6.33 -0.56 1.07
CA LEU A 450 -5.01 -0.03 1.41
C LEU A 450 -3.90 -1.08 1.27
N SER A 451 -4.10 -2.30 1.78
CA SER A 451 -3.10 -3.37 1.66
C SER A 451 -2.80 -3.70 0.20
N GLY A 452 -3.83 -3.68 -0.66
CA GLY A 452 -3.68 -3.87 -2.09
C GLY A 452 -2.83 -2.76 -2.72
N MET A 453 -3.00 -1.51 -2.29
CA MET A 453 -2.17 -0.38 -2.75
C MET A 453 -0.69 -0.64 -2.50
N PHE A 454 -0.33 -1.21 -1.34
CA PHE A 454 1.04 -1.61 -1.06
C PHE A 454 1.49 -2.76 -1.99
N MET A 455 0.74 -3.87 -2.02
CA MET A 455 1.12 -5.03 -2.81
C MET A 455 1.29 -4.69 -4.30
N TRP A 456 0.22 -4.21 -4.94
CA TRP A 456 0.23 -3.88 -6.36
C TRP A 456 1.14 -2.69 -6.67
N GLY A 457 1.11 -1.65 -5.84
CA GLY A 457 1.91 -0.44 -6.04
C GLY A 457 3.41 -0.69 -5.97
N PHE A 458 3.88 -1.47 -4.99
CA PHE A 458 5.31 -1.76 -4.83
C PHE A 458 5.83 -2.78 -5.87
N LEU A 459 5.02 -3.76 -6.29
CA LEU A 459 5.36 -4.61 -7.42
C LEU A 459 5.47 -3.77 -8.72
N ALA A 460 4.54 -2.85 -8.96
CA ALA A 460 4.53 -2.02 -10.15
C ALA A 460 5.68 -1.00 -10.19
N ILE A 461 6.00 -0.34 -9.07
CA ILE A 461 7.10 0.63 -9.04
C ILE A 461 8.47 -0.05 -9.18
N ALA A 462 8.63 -1.29 -8.72
CA ALA A 462 9.83 -2.08 -8.95
C ALA A 462 10.04 -2.34 -10.47
N LEU A 463 8.97 -2.75 -11.18
CA LEU A 463 9.02 -2.91 -12.64
C LEU A 463 9.22 -1.59 -13.37
N ALA A 464 8.59 -0.51 -12.90
CA ALA A 464 8.78 0.82 -13.46
C ALA A 464 10.25 1.26 -13.36
N GLY A 465 10.90 1.00 -12.22
CA GLY A 465 12.32 1.27 -12.01
C GLY A 465 13.22 0.44 -12.92
N GLN A 466 12.95 -0.86 -13.04
CA GLN A 466 13.69 -1.73 -13.97
C GLN A 466 13.59 -1.19 -15.40
N LYS A 467 12.38 -0.87 -15.86
CA LYS A 467 12.13 -0.34 -17.21
C LYS A 467 12.81 1.00 -17.44
N TYR A 468 12.78 1.89 -16.45
CA TYR A 468 13.47 3.17 -16.49
C TYR A 468 14.96 3.00 -16.79
N TYR A 469 15.63 2.18 -16.00
CA TYR A 469 17.06 1.99 -16.17
C TYR A 469 17.41 1.20 -17.44
N GLN A 470 16.62 0.19 -17.83
CA GLN A 470 16.83 -0.51 -19.10
C GLN A 470 16.82 0.46 -20.29
N GLN A 471 15.86 1.38 -20.35
CA GLN A 471 15.84 2.38 -21.43
C GLN A 471 16.96 3.42 -21.30
N TYR A 472 17.27 3.87 -20.08
CA TYR A 472 18.39 4.79 -19.85
C TYR A 472 19.73 4.20 -20.36
N TYR A 473 20.02 2.93 -20.04
CA TYR A 473 21.24 2.28 -20.51
C TYR A 473 21.27 2.10 -22.03
N GLN A 474 20.13 1.75 -22.65
CA GLN A 474 20.03 1.64 -24.11
C GLN A 474 20.32 2.98 -24.79
N GLN A 475 19.78 4.09 -24.27
CA GLN A 475 20.03 5.43 -24.78
C GLN A 475 21.50 5.84 -24.62
N SER A 476 22.07 5.68 -23.42
CA SER A 476 23.49 6.01 -23.17
C SER A 476 24.44 5.20 -24.05
N TYR A 477 24.10 3.93 -24.33
CA TYR A 477 24.88 3.09 -25.22
C TYR A 477 24.80 3.60 -26.67
N GLN A 478 23.60 3.92 -27.18
CA GLN A 478 23.46 4.47 -28.53
C GLN A 478 24.22 5.80 -28.71
N GLU A 479 24.16 6.70 -27.74
CA GLU A 479 24.92 7.97 -27.76
C GLU A 479 26.43 7.73 -27.81
N TYR A 480 26.94 6.78 -27.01
CA TYR A 480 28.35 6.41 -27.03
C TYR A 480 28.80 5.89 -28.40
N TYR A 481 28.01 5.02 -29.04
CA TYR A 481 28.32 4.50 -30.38
C TYR A 481 28.30 5.61 -31.44
N GLN A 482 27.31 6.51 -31.40
CA GLN A 482 27.28 7.65 -32.32
C GLN A 482 28.51 8.56 -32.16
N GLN A 483 28.93 8.84 -30.93
CA GLN A 483 30.15 9.61 -30.67
C GLN A 483 31.41 8.90 -31.16
N TYR A 484 31.51 7.58 -30.97
CA TYR A 484 32.64 6.77 -31.42
C TYR A 484 32.77 6.78 -32.96
N TYR A 485 31.68 6.56 -33.69
CA TYR A 485 31.69 6.61 -35.16
C TYR A 485 31.95 8.02 -35.71
N PHE A 486 31.43 9.06 -35.06
CA PHE A 486 31.71 10.44 -35.44
C PHE A 486 33.20 10.78 -35.26
N GLN A 487 33.83 10.32 -34.17
CA GLN A 487 35.26 10.50 -33.95
C GLN A 487 36.11 9.77 -35.01
N GLN A 488 35.76 8.52 -35.36
CA GLN A 488 36.49 7.77 -36.40
C GLN A 488 36.38 8.41 -37.79
N THR A 489 35.20 8.90 -38.18
CA THR A 489 34.98 9.55 -39.48
C THR A 489 35.61 10.95 -39.57
N SER A 490 35.80 11.63 -38.44
CA SER A 490 36.49 12.92 -38.36
C SER A 490 38.03 12.83 -38.35
N GLN A 491 38.60 11.64 -38.08
CA GLN A 491 40.04 11.41 -38.01
C GLN A 491 40.66 10.81 -39.27
N THR A 492 39.86 10.45 -40.28
CA THR A 492 40.36 10.12 -41.63
C THR A 492 40.81 11.41 -42.34
N PRO A 493 42.11 11.64 -42.54
CA PRO A 493 42.57 12.75 -43.38
C PRO A 493 42.11 12.46 -44.82
N LYS A 494 41.60 13.48 -45.51
CA LYS A 494 41.39 13.42 -46.96
C LYS A 494 42.71 13.35 -47.70
#